data_AF-A0AA87ZDB0-F1
#
_entry.id   AF-A0AA87ZDB0-F1
#
_cell.length_a   1.000
_cell.length_b   1.000
_cell.length_c   1.000
_cell.angle_alpha   90.00
_cell.angle_beta   90.00
_cell.angle_gamma   90.00
#
_symmetry.space_group_name_H-M   'P 1'
#
loop_
_entity.id
_entity.type
_entity.pdbx_description
1 polymer ?
#
loop_
_entity_poly.entity_id
_entity_poly.type
_entity_poly.pdbx_seq_one_letter_code
_entity_poly.pdbx_strand_id
1 'polypeptide(L)' 'MVIVGSFPFNSFLSGVLSCIGTAVLAVCLRIQVNKENKEFKDLPPERAFADFVLCNLVLHLVIINFLG' A
#
# COMPACT_ATOMS: atom_id res chain seq x y z
N MET A 1 5.47 4.87 29.57
CA MET A 1 4.52 4.18 28.67
C MET A 1 4.03 5.17 27.59
N VAL A 2 4.94 5.67 26.75
CA VAL A 2 4.63 6.54 25.58
C VAL A 2 5.33 5.97 24.32
N ILE A 3 5.77 4.72 24.43
CA ILE A 3 6.52 3.93 23.45
C ILE A 3 5.84 2.55 23.52
N VAL A 4 4.71 2.38 22.86
CA VAL A 4 4.09 1.05 22.71
C VAL A 4 4.85 0.37 21.57
N GLY A 5 5.36 -0.86 21.62
CA GLY A 5 5.32 -1.91 22.64
C GLY A 5 5.60 -3.29 22.00
N SER A 6 6.53 -4.07 22.57
CA SER A 6 6.89 -5.48 22.20
C SER A 6 7.92 -5.69 21.06
N PHE A 7 9.12 -5.14 21.22
CA PHE A 7 10.40 -5.63 20.62
C PHE A 7 10.34 -7.11 20.19
N PRO A 8 10.82 -7.60 19.01
CA PRO A 8 10.93 -7.05 17.65
C PRO A 8 9.74 -7.47 16.73
N PHE A 9 8.70 -8.09 17.31
CA PHE A 9 7.60 -8.70 16.54
C PHE A 9 6.76 -7.67 15.79
N ASN A 10 6.53 -6.50 16.39
CA ASN A 10 5.79 -5.41 15.76
C ASN A 10 6.54 -4.82 14.56
N SER A 11 7.86 -4.61 14.69
CA SER A 11 8.71 -4.17 13.60
C SER A 11 8.82 -5.22 12.48
N PHE A 12 8.85 -6.51 12.83
CA PHE A 12 8.76 -7.60 11.85
C PHE A 12 7.42 -7.60 11.12
N LEU A 13 6.31 -7.52 11.85
CA LEU A 13 4.96 -7.48 11.27
C LEU A 13 4.78 -6.26 10.39
N SER A 14 5.26 -5.10 10.82
CA SER A 14 5.24 -3.85 10.06
C SER A 14 6.05 -3.96 8.76
N GLY A 15 7.24 -4.59 8.80
CA GLY A 15 8.03 -4.88 7.61
C GLY A 15 7.33 -5.84 6.63
N VAL A 16 6.74 -6.92 7.14
CA VAL A 16 5.98 -7.89 6.32
C VAL A 16 4.74 -7.24 5.70
N LEU A 17 3.99 -6.46 6.48
CA LEU A 17 2.82 -5.72 6.01
C LEU A 17 3.19 -4.65 4.98
N SER A 18 4.35 -4.01 5.11
CA SER A 18 4.88 -3.07 4.12
C SER A 18 5.11 -3.72 2.75
N CYS A 19 5.81 -4.86 2.75
CA CYS A 19 6.08 -5.61 1.52
C CYS A 19 4.79 -6.12 0.87
N ILE A 20 3.88 -6.71 1.66
CA ILE A 20 2.62 -7.25 1.13
C ILE A 20 1.72 -6.12 0.64
N GLY A 21 1.54 -5.05 1.43
CA GLY A 21 0.68 -3.93 1.05
C GLY A 21 1.16 -3.24 -0.21
N THR A 22 2.47 -3.00 -0.34
CA THR A 22 3.04 -2.41 -1.55
C THR A 22 2.90 -3.33 -2.76
N ALA A 23 3.09 -4.65 -2.59
CA ALA A 23 2.89 -5.62 -3.67
C ALA A 23 1.43 -5.67 -4.16
N VAL A 24 0.45 -5.65 -3.25
CA VAL A 24 -0.97 -5.63 -3.60
C VAL A 24 -1.33 -4.34 -4.34
N LEU A 25 -0.88 -3.18 -3.86
CA LEU A 25 -1.11 -1.91 -4.53
C LEU A 25 -0.50 -1.88 -5.94
N ALA A 26 0.69 -2.47 -6.13
CA ALA A 26 1.34 -2.56 -7.43
C ALA A 26 0.56 -3.47 -8.40
N VAL A 27 0.02 -4.58 -7.92
CA VAL A 27 -0.86 -5.47 -8.72
C VAL A 27 -2.15 -4.73 -9.10
N CYS A 28 -2.77 -4.01 -8.16
CA CYS A 28 -3.95 -3.19 -8.44
C CYS A 28 -3.68 -2.11 -9.49
N LEU A 29 -2.53 -1.43 -9.44
CA LEU A 29 -2.12 -0.47 -10.47
C LEU A 29 -1.93 -1.17 -11.82
N ARG A 30 -1.26 -2.33 -11.85
CA ARG A 30 -1.05 -3.10 -13.08
C ARG A 30 -2.36 -3.51 -13.74
N ILE A 31 -3.36 -3.91 -12.94
CA ILE A 31 -4.68 -4.29 -13.44
C ILE A 31 -5.42 -3.07 -14.02
N GLN A 32 -5.35 -1.91 -13.36
CA GLN A 32 -6.03 -0.68 -13.80
C GLN A 32 -5.37 -0.02 -15.02
N VAL A 33 -4.04 -0.10 -15.14
CA VAL A 33 -3.29 0.47 -16.28
C VAL A 33 -3.32 -0.46 -17.50
N ASN A 34 -3.64 -1.74 -17.33
CA ASN A 34 -3.74 -2.68 -18.45
C ASN A 34 -4.95 -2.37 -19.34
N LYS A 35 -4.71 -1.85 -20.54
CA LYS A 35 -5.73 -1.50 -21.56
C LYS A 35 -6.56 -2.69 -22.05
N GLU A 36 -6.08 -3.92 -21.85
CA GLU A 36 -6.83 -5.14 -22.19
C GLU A 36 -7.97 -5.43 -21.20
N ASN A 37 -7.90 -4.90 -19.97
CA ASN A 37 -8.96 -5.07 -18.99
C ASN A 37 -10.13 -4.12 -19.31
N LYS A 38 -11.19 -4.68 -19.89
CA LYS A 38 -12.38 -3.94 -20.33
C LYS A 38 -13.13 -3.26 -19.19
N GLU A 39 -13.00 -3.75 -17.95
CA GLU A 39 -13.70 -3.23 -16.77
C GLU A 39 -13.16 -1.86 -16.29
N PHE A 40 -11.94 -1.49 -16.67
CA PHE A 40 -11.30 -0.24 -16.25
C PHE A 40 -11.07 0.74 -17.40
N LYS A 41 -11.70 0.53 -18.56
CA LYS A 41 -11.53 1.38 -19.75
C LYS A 41 -11.96 2.84 -19.55
N ASP A 42 -12.90 3.07 -18.63
CA ASP A 42 -13.38 4.41 -18.29
C ASP A 42 -12.55 5.09 -17.19
N LEU A 43 -11.58 4.39 -16.59
CA LEU A 43 -10.66 5.00 -15.62
C LEU A 43 -9.45 5.58 -16.33
N PRO A 44 -9.18 6.90 -16.20
CA PRO A 44 -7.96 7.48 -16.72
C PRO A 44 -6.75 6.95 -15.93
N PRO A 45 -5.64 6.63 -16.61
CA PRO A 45 -4.45 6.09 -15.96
C PRO A 45 -3.84 7.07 -14.94
N GLU A 46 -4.05 8.39 -15.12
CA GLU A 46 -3.61 9.39 -14.13
C GLU A 46 -4.34 9.25 -12.80
N ARG A 47 -5.63 8.88 -12.81
CA ARG A 47 -6.41 8.65 -11.58
C ARG A 47 -5.95 7.39 -10.88
N ALA A 48 -5.77 6.28 -11.62
CA ALA A 48 -5.25 5.04 -11.06
C ALA A 48 -3.88 5.22 -10.40
N PHE A 49 -3.03 6.08 -10.98
CA PHE A 49 -1.75 6.45 -10.39
C PHE A 49 -1.92 7.31 -9.12
N ALA A 50 -2.82 8.30 -9.13
CA ALA A 50 -3.12 9.11 -7.95
C ALA A 50 -3.65 8.27 -6.78
N ASP A 51 -4.56 7.34 -7.05
CA ASP A 51 -5.08 6.37 -6.07
C ASP A 51 -3.97 5.47 -5.53
N PHE A 52 -3.04 5.00 -6.39
CA PHE A 52 -1.87 4.24 -5.95
C PHE A 52 -0.99 5.05 -4.99
N VAL A 53 -0.66 6.30 -5.32
CA VAL A 53 0.20 7.15 -4.49
C VAL A 53 -0.46 7.46 -3.14
N LEU A 54 -1.76 7.82 -3.15
CA LEU A 54 -2.49 8.08 -1.90
C LEU A 54 -2.58 6.84 -1.01
N CYS A 55 -2.94 5.69 -1.58
CA CYS A 55 -3.00 4.44 -0.82
C CYS A 55 -1.62 4.04 -0.27
N ASN A 56 -0.55 4.22 -1.05
CA ASN A 56 0.80 3.88 -0.64
C ASN A 56 1.29 4.81 0.48
N LEU A 57 0.95 6.09 0.44
CA LEU A 57 1.25 7.05 1.50
C LEU A 57 0.53 6.71 2.81
N VAL A 58 -0.77 6.41 2.75
CA VAL A 58 -1.55 5.99 3.91
C VAL A 58 -0.99 4.69 4.51
N LEU A 59 -0.68 3.72 3.66
CA LEU A 59 -0.07 2.45 4.07
C LEU A 59 1.23 2.67 4.85
N HIS A 60 2.15 3.49 4.31
CA HIS A 60 3.41 3.80 4.99
C HIS A 60 3.21 4.57 6.30
N LEU A 61 2.22 5.46 6.37
CA LEU A 61 1.89 6.19 7.60
C LEU A 61 1.44 5.22 8.72
N VAL A 62 0.59 4.25 8.38
CA VAL A 62 0.15 3.20 9.31
C VAL A 62 1.32 2.32 9.76
N ILE A 63 2.20 1.92 8.83
CA ILE A 63 3.40 1.10 9.10
C ILE A 63 4.36 1.80 10.06
N ILE A 64 4.61 3.10 9.85
CA ILE A 64 5.44 3.93 10.74
C ILE A 64 4.82 4.09 12.12
N ASN A 65 3.49 4.22 12.20
CA ASN A 65 2.79 4.24 13.48
C ASN A 65 2.88 2.89 14.21
N PHE A 66 2.95 1.78 13.47
CA PHE A 66 2.99 0.42 13.99
C PHE A 66 4.42 -0.13 14.23
N LEU A 67 5.46 0.64 13.89
CA LEU A 67 6.87 0.23 13.99
C LEU A 67 7.38 0.17 15.44
N GLY A 68 6.63 0.73 16.40
CA GLY A 68 6.96 0.80 17.84
C GLY A 68 6.87 -0.53 18.60
#